data_AF-A0A4Q3DZD7-F1
#
_entry.id   AF-A0A4Q3DZD7-F1
#
_cell.length_a   1.000
_cell.length_b   1.000
_cell.length_c   1.000
_cell.angle_alpha   90.00
_cell.angle_beta   90.00
_cell.angle_gamma   90.00
#
_symmetry.space_group_name_H-M   'P 1'
#
loop_
_entity.id
_entity.type
_entity.pdbx_description
1 polymer ?
#
loop_
_entity_poly.entity_id
_entity_poly.type
_entity_poly.pdbx_seq_one_letter_code
_entity_poly.pdbx_strand_id
1 'polypeptide(L)'
;FLGVSIFGMTITIVMTGVGIIALAGVVVRNGILLVEFTDLLIEQGASLHDAVVEAGRTRMTPVILTATAAIFGLLPLAVGFNIDFVGLFTSFDPHIHFGGDNVAFWGPLSWTMIFGLAFATIITLILVPCMYLLRTRLKDRFAGRKHDEYAPVTKEEIALLNHKQLED
;
A
#
# COMPACT_ATOMS: atom_id res chain seq x y z
N PHE A 1 -14.78 11.78 0.76
CA PHE A 1 -15.57 13.01 0.50
C PHE A 1 -16.02 13.10 -0.96
N LEU A 2 -15.12 13.23 -1.95
CA LEU A 2 -15.52 13.37 -3.36
C LEU A 2 -16.40 12.22 -3.90
N GLY A 3 -16.05 10.95 -3.64
CA GLY A 3 -16.85 9.82 -4.11
C GLY A 3 -18.27 9.78 -3.52
N VAL A 4 -18.40 10.04 -2.22
CA VAL A 4 -19.71 9.99 -1.53
C VAL A 4 -20.62 11.16 -1.95
N SER A 5 -20.05 12.34 -2.21
CA SER A 5 -20.80 13.49 -2.72
C SER A 5 -21.34 13.29 -4.15
N ILE A 6 -20.66 12.50 -5.00
CA ILE A 6 -21.11 12.22 -6.37
C ILE A 6 -22.27 11.22 -6.40
N PHE A 7 -22.35 10.29 -5.43
CA PHE A 7 -23.36 9.22 -5.40
C PHE A 7 -24.63 9.53 -4.59
N GLY A 8 -24.75 10.72 -3.97
CA GLY A 8 -25.98 11.15 -3.29
C GLY A 8 -26.41 10.28 -2.09
N MET A 9 -25.50 9.48 -1.53
CA MET A 9 -25.79 8.55 -0.44
C MET A 9 -25.76 9.25 0.93
N THR A 10 -26.59 8.78 1.87
CA THR A 10 -26.61 9.26 3.26
C THR A 10 -25.27 8.97 3.93
N ILE A 11 -24.51 10.01 4.24
CA ILE A 11 -23.21 9.86 4.91
C ILE A 11 -23.45 9.50 6.38
N THR A 12 -23.29 8.23 6.72
CA THR A 12 -23.14 7.83 8.11
C THR A 12 -21.70 8.09 8.54
N ILE A 13 -21.53 9.02 9.49
CA ILE A 13 -20.22 9.44 10.03
C ILE A 13 -19.46 8.24 10.58
N VAL A 14 -20.16 7.31 11.23
CA VAL A 14 -19.57 6.10 11.83
C VAL A 14 -18.94 5.19 10.76
N MET A 15 -19.69 4.82 9.72
CA MET A 15 -19.20 3.90 8.68
C MET A 15 -18.08 4.51 7.84
N THR A 16 -18.21 5.79 7.51
CA THR A 16 -17.16 6.53 6.79
C THR A 16 -15.89 6.64 7.65
N GLY A 17 -16.04 6.91 8.95
CA GLY A 17 -14.93 6.99 9.90
C GLY A 17 -14.19 5.67 10.04
N VAL A 18 -14.91 4.55 10.18
CA VAL A 18 -14.32 3.20 10.20
C VAL A 18 -13.56 2.92 8.91
N GLY A 19 -14.12 3.29 7.75
CA GLY A 19 -13.44 3.16 6.46
C GLY A 19 -12.12 3.94 6.39
N ILE A 20 -12.09 5.18 6.89
CA ILE A 20 -10.87 6.00 6.92
C ILE A 20 -9.80 5.38 7.84
N ILE A 21 -10.19 4.89 9.01
CA ILE A 21 -9.25 4.26 9.96
C ILE A 21 -8.67 2.98 9.37
N ALA A 22 -9.51 2.14 8.75
CA ALA A 22 -9.07 0.92 8.08
C ALA A 22 -8.10 1.24 6.93
N LEU A 23 -8.42 2.25 6.12
CA LEU A 23 -7.57 2.75 5.05
C LEU A 23 -6.19 3.17 5.58
N ALA A 24 -6.16 3.98 6.64
CA ALA A 24 -4.92 4.47 7.22
C ALA A 24 -4.00 3.31 7.65
N GLY A 25 -4.57 2.25 8.24
CA GLY A 25 -3.80 1.05 8.61
C GLY A 25 -3.15 0.36 7.41
N VAL A 26 -3.90 0.17 6.31
CA VAL A 26 -3.38 -0.46 5.08
C VAL A 26 -2.27 0.40 4.47
N VAL A 27 -2.48 1.71 4.40
CA VAL A 27 -1.52 2.66 3.82
C VAL A 27 -0.23 2.73 4.63
N VAL A 28 -0.34 2.80 5.97
CA VAL A 28 0.82 2.84 6.87
C VAL A 28 1.62 1.54 6.76
N ARG A 29 0.97 0.38 6.74
CA ARG A 29 1.63 -0.92 6.57
C ARG A 29 2.42 -1.00 5.26
N ASN A 30 1.80 -0.56 4.16
CA ASN A 30 2.44 -0.54 2.85
C ASN A 30 3.66 0.40 2.81
N GLY A 31 3.59 1.53 3.51
CA GLY A 31 4.72 2.46 3.64
C GLY A 31 5.87 1.92 4.48
N ILE A 32 5.58 1.33 5.64
CA ILE A 32 6.60 0.76 6.55
C ILE A 32 7.45 -0.29 5.84
N LEU A 33 6.82 -1.23 5.13
CA LEU A 33 7.52 -2.31 4.43
C LEU A 33 8.51 -1.81 3.36
N LEU A 34 8.20 -0.68 2.73
CA LEU A 34 9.08 -0.07 1.73
C LEU A 34 10.29 0.58 2.40
N VAL A 35 10.07 1.34 3.48
CA VAL A 35 11.16 1.96 4.26
C VAL A 35 12.08 0.89 4.83
N GLU A 36 11.53 -0.13 5.47
CA GLU A 36 12.29 -1.23 6.09
C GLU A 36 13.12 -2.01 5.06
N PHE A 37 12.57 -2.24 3.86
CA PHE A 37 13.32 -2.89 2.79
C PHE A 37 14.41 -1.99 2.18
N THR A 38 14.18 -0.67 2.16
CA THR A 38 15.22 0.29 1.77
C THR A 38 16.37 0.30 2.77
N ASP A 39 16.06 0.31 4.08
CA ASP A 39 17.06 0.25 5.15
C ASP A 39 17.86 -1.06 5.07
N LEU A 40 17.18 -2.19 4.85
CA LEU A 40 17.82 -3.49 4.65
C LEU A 40 18.82 -3.49 3.47
N LEU A 41 18.45 -2.90 2.32
CA LEU A 41 19.34 -2.83 1.16
C LEU A 41 20.57 -1.98 1.43
N ILE A 42 20.42 -0.88 2.19
CA ILE A 42 21.54 -0.02 2.60
C ILE A 42 22.45 -0.77 3.58
N GLU A 43 21.90 -1.52 4.53
CA GLU A 43 22.68 -2.36 5.45
C GLU A 43 23.48 -3.44 4.70
N GLN A 44 22.98 -3.91 3.56
CA GLN A 44 23.67 -4.83 2.65
C GLN A 44 24.72 -4.16 1.76
N GLY A 45 24.95 -2.85 1.91
CA GLY A 45 25.97 -2.09 1.18
C GLY A 45 25.50 -1.47 -0.14
N ALA A 46 24.20 -1.46 -0.43
CA ALA A 46 23.68 -0.76 -1.61
C ALA A 46 23.80 0.77 -1.45
N SER A 47 24.07 1.45 -2.56
CA SER A 47 24.03 2.92 -2.60
C SER A 47 22.61 3.41 -2.28
N LEU A 48 22.49 4.58 -1.63
CA LEU A 48 21.19 5.15 -1.24
C LEU A 48 20.20 5.22 -2.41
N HIS A 49 20.68 5.64 -3.58
CA HIS A 49 19.83 5.78 -4.76
C HIS A 49 19.37 4.42 -5.29
N ASP A 50 20.29 3.45 -5.40
CA ASP A 50 19.97 2.12 -5.90
C ASP A 50 19.06 1.36 -4.93
N ALA A 51 19.29 1.51 -3.63
CA ALA A 51 18.45 0.93 -2.59
C ALA A 51 17.00 1.43 -2.67
N VAL A 52 16.79 2.74 -2.84
CA VAL A 52 15.43 3.32 -2.95
C VAL A 52 14.72 2.87 -4.23
N VAL A 53 15.43 2.79 -5.35
CA VAL A 53 14.86 2.36 -6.64
C VAL A 53 14.50 0.87 -6.60
N GLU A 54 15.41 0.02 -6.12
CA GLU A 54 15.20 -1.42 -6.03
C GLU A 54 14.12 -1.76 -5.00
N ALA A 55 14.09 -1.04 -3.88
CA ALA A 55 13.03 -1.18 -2.88
C ALA A 55 11.66 -0.78 -3.42
N GLY A 56 11.59 0.36 -4.11
CA GLY A 56 10.38 0.82 -4.77
C GLY A 56 9.86 -0.22 -5.76
N ARG A 57 10.72 -0.72 -6.65
CA ARG A 57 10.35 -1.71 -7.68
C ARG A 57 9.85 -3.03 -7.06
N THR A 58 10.56 -3.54 -6.07
CA THR A 58 10.21 -4.82 -5.43
C THR A 58 8.91 -4.72 -4.62
N ARG A 59 8.68 -3.59 -3.96
CA ARG A 59 7.50 -3.39 -3.09
C ARG A 59 6.27 -2.87 -3.82
N MET A 60 6.42 -2.21 -4.97
CA MET A 60 5.31 -1.75 -5.81
C MET A 60 4.32 -2.88 -6.13
N THR A 61 4.83 -4.07 -6.48
CA THR A 61 3.99 -5.23 -6.82
C THR A 61 3.11 -5.68 -5.65
N PRO A 62 3.64 -5.94 -4.44
CA PRO A 62 2.83 -6.20 -3.24
C PRO A 62 1.80 -5.12 -2.91
N VAL A 63 2.15 -3.84 -3.05
CA VAL A 63 1.25 -2.72 -2.72
C VAL A 63 0.07 -2.65 -3.69
N ILE A 64 0.34 -2.79 -4.99
CA ILE A 64 -0.70 -2.81 -6.03
C ILE A 64 -1.59 -4.04 -5.85
N LEU A 65 -1.02 -5.21 -5.55
CA LEU A 65 -1.78 -6.44 -5.29
C LEU A 65 -2.73 -6.26 -4.10
N THR A 66 -2.26 -5.69 -3.00
CA THR A 66 -3.10 -5.46 -1.81
C THR A 66 -4.23 -4.47 -2.11
N ALA A 67 -3.92 -3.38 -2.82
CA ALA A 67 -4.91 -2.38 -3.19
C ALA A 67 -5.98 -2.95 -4.12
N THR A 68 -5.57 -3.66 -5.16
CA THR A 68 -6.49 -4.30 -6.12
C THR A 68 -7.32 -5.39 -5.48
N ALA A 69 -6.73 -6.23 -4.63
CA ALA A 69 -7.47 -7.26 -3.87
C ALA A 69 -8.53 -6.64 -2.96
N ALA A 70 -8.19 -5.56 -2.24
CA ALA A 70 -9.14 -4.84 -1.39
C ALA A 70 -10.27 -4.20 -2.21
N ILE A 71 -9.93 -3.56 -3.34
CA ILE A 71 -10.92 -2.96 -4.24
C ILE A 71 -11.86 -4.03 -4.78
N PHE A 72 -11.36 -5.15 -5.31
CA PHE A 72 -12.20 -6.22 -5.82
C PHE A 72 -13.03 -6.92 -4.75
N GLY A 73 -12.51 -7.09 -3.54
CA GLY A 73 -13.27 -7.65 -2.42
C GLY A 73 -14.42 -6.75 -1.96
N LEU A 74 -14.24 -5.43 -2.05
CA LEU A 74 -15.23 -4.44 -1.64
C LEU A 74 -16.17 -4.02 -2.78
N LEU A 75 -15.84 -4.33 -4.03
CA LEU A 75 -16.60 -3.90 -5.21
C LEU A 75 -18.03 -4.48 -5.23
N PRO A 76 -18.28 -5.79 -5.02
CA PRO A 76 -19.64 -6.34 -4.96
C PRO A 76 -20.48 -5.68 -3.87
N LEU A 77 -19.86 -5.40 -2.73
CA LEU A 77 -20.51 -4.76 -1.59
C LEU A 77 -20.81 -3.28 -1.87
N ALA A 78 -19.89 -2.57 -2.54
CA ALA A 78 -20.05 -1.17 -2.91
C ALA A 78 -21.18 -0.95 -3.92
N VAL A 79 -21.34 -1.87 -4.88
CA VAL A 79 -22.43 -1.82 -5.87
C VAL A 79 -23.75 -2.39 -5.37
N GLY A 80 -23.76 -2.99 -4.16
CA GLY A 80 -24.97 -3.57 -3.57
C GLY A 80 -25.41 -4.89 -4.21
N PHE A 81 -24.46 -5.67 -4.74
CA PHE A 81 -24.70 -7.01 -5.25
C PHE A 81 -24.90 -7.96 -4.06
N ASN A 82 -26.16 -8.27 -3.72
CA ASN A 82 -26.49 -9.23 -2.69
C ASN A 82 -26.80 -10.59 -3.35
N ILE A 83 -25.89 -11.56 -3.18
CA ILE A 83 -26.11 -12.95 -3.57
C ILE A 83 -26.68 -13.64 -2.33
N ASP A 84 -27.88 -14.22 -2.44
CA ASP A 84 -28.34 -15.13 -1.39
C ASP A 84 -27.54 -16.44 -1.49
N PHE A 85 -26.40 -16.49 -0.80
CA PHE A 85 -25.59 -17.71 -0.75
C PHE A 85 -26.35 -18.89 -0.14
N VAL A 86 -27.28 -18.63 0.79
CA VAL A 86 -28.06 -19.68 1.44
C VAL A 86 -29.07 -20.27 0.44
N GLY A 87 -29.82 -19.42 -0.26
CA GLY A 87 -30.71 -19.81 -1.36
C GLY A 87 -29.98 -20.46 -2.53
N LEU A 88 -28.78 -19.97 -2.85
CA LEU A 88 -27.89 -20.55 -3.87
C LEU A 88 -27.47 -21.99 -3.53
N PHE A 89 -27.13 -22.28 -2.28
CA PHE A 89 -26.70 -23.63 -1.86
C PHE A 89 -27.84 -24.59 -1.53
N THR A 90 -29.03 -24.08 -1.18
CA THR A 90 -30.19 -24.91 -0.80
C THR A 90 -31.19 -25.13 -1.93
N SER A 91 -31.42 -24.14 -2.78
CA SER A 91 -32.45 -24.16 -3.83
C SER A 91 -31.91 -23.95 -5.24
N PHE A 92 -30.59 -23.82 -5.42
CA PHE A 92 -29.94 -23.51 -6.71
C PHE A 92 -30.49 -22.23 -7.38
N ASP A 93 -31.13 -21.34 -6.60
CA ASP A 93 -31.69 -20.08 -7.08
C ASP A 93 -30.98 -18.93 -6.36
N PRO A 94 -30.06 -18.22 -7.02
CA PRO A 94 -29.23 -17.19 -6.39
C PRO A 94 -29.98 -15.95 -5.92
N HIS A 95 -31.29 -15.79 -6.20
CA HIS A 95 -32.13 -14.63 -5.84
C HIS A 95 -31.32 -13.33 -5.70
N ILE A 96 -30.80 -12.84 -6.84
CA ILE A 96 -29.91 -11.68 -6.87
C ILE A 96 -30.75 -10.43 -6.64
N HIS A 97 -30.68 -9.86 -5.43
CA HIS A 97 -31.34 -8.61 -5.11
C HIS A 97 -30.38 -7.44 -5.28
N PHE A 98 -30.69 -6.55 -6.23
CA PHE A 98 -30.01 -5.26 -6.40
C PHE A 98 -30.71 -4.20 -5.54
N GLY A 99 -30.08 -3.84 -4.41
CA GLY A 99 -30.61 -2.86 -3.46
C GLY A 99 -31.39 -3.49 -2.31
N GLY A 100 -30.76 -3.51 -1.13
CA GLY A 100 -31.35 -3.86 0.16
C GLY A 100 -30.64 -3.10 1.29
N ASP A 101 -31.13 -3.16 2.53
CA ASP A 101 -30.60 -2.38 3.66
C ASP A 101 -29.08 -2.54 3.88
N ASN A 102 -28.52 -3.66 3.43
CA ASN A 102 -27.08 -3.94 3.43
C ASN A 102 -26.25 -2.91 2.65
N VAL A 103 -26.70 -2.43 1.49
CA VAL A 103 -25.93 -1.42 0.71
C VAL A 103 -26.02 -0.03 1.36
N ALA A 104 -27.14 0.28 2.01
CA ALA A 104 -27.31 1.56 2.71
C ALA A 104 -26.39 1.66 3.94
N PHE A 105 -26.13 0.53 4.61
CA PHE A 105 -25.24 0.48 5.77
C PHE A 105 -23.76 0.35 5.39
N TRP A 106 -23.42 -0.58 4.50
CA TRP A 106 -22.03 -0.91 4.18
C TRP A 106 -21.47 -0.17 2.95
N GLY A 107 -22.33 0.37 2.09
CA GLY A 107 -21.96 1.09 0.88
C GLY A 107 -21.02 2.28 1.16
N PRO A 108 -21.35 3.19 2.09
CA PRO A 108 -20.49 4.33 2.41
C PRO A 108 -19.06 3.95 2.85
N LEU A 109 -18.91 2.82 3.57
CA LEU A 109 -17.61 2.30 3.99
C LEU A 109 -16.81 1.84 2.77
N SER A 110 -17.39 0.98 1.94
CA SER A 110 -16.69 0.38 0.80
C SER A 110 -16.30 1.41 -0.25
N TRP A 111 -17.19 2.35 -0.57
CA TRP A 111 -16.85 3.45 -1.47
C TRP A 111 -15.72 4.33 -0.94
N THR A 112 -15.73 4.63 0.36
CA THR A 112 -14.64 5.39 1.00
C THR A 112 -13.30 4.66 0.90
N MET A 113 -13.30 3.35 1.14
CA MET A 113 -12.11 2.51 1.00
C MET A 113 -11.62 2.44 -0.44
N ILE A 114 -12.49 2.16 -1.42
CA ILE A 114 -12.10 2.01 -2.82
C ILE A 114 -11.43 3.29 -3.36
N PHE A 115 -12.10 4.44 -3.21
CA PHE A 115 -11.54 5.71 -3.66
C PHE A 115 -10.29 6.11 -2.87
N GLY A 116 -10.33 5.91 -1.55
CA GLY A 116 -9.21 6.22 -0.68
C GLY A 116 -7.98 5.37 -1.01
N LEU A 117 -8.14 4.07 -1.29
CA LEU A 117 -7.04 3.15 -1.59
C LEU A 117 -6.46 3.47 -2.96
N ALA A 118 -7.30 3.64 -3.98
CA ALA A 118 -6.82 4.02 -5.31
C ALA A 118 -5.96 5.30 -5.27
N PHE A 119 -6.42 6.32 -4.55
CA PHE A 119 -5.67 7.57 -4.42
C PHE A 119 -4.44 7.44 -3.52
N ALA A 120 -4.58 6.81 -2.35
CA ALA A 120 -3.50 6.66 -1.40
C ALA A 120 -2.37 5.79 -1.95
N THR A 121 -2.66 4.73 -2.71
CA THR A 121 -1.64 3.89 -3.33
C THR A 121 -0.74 4.71 -4.24
N ILE A 122 -1.29 5.60 -5.08
CA ILE A 122 -0.50 6.47 -5.95
C ILE A 122 0.37 7.41 -5.11
N ILE A 123 -0.21 8.02 -4.08
CA ILE A 123 0.53 8.92 -3.19
C ILE A 123 1.64 8.17 -2.46
N THR A 124 1.38 7.04 -1.82
CA THR A 124 2.37 6.30 -1.03
C THR A 124 3.55 5.86 -1.87
N LEU A 125 3.32 5.38 -3.10
CA LEU A 125 4.39 4.96 -4.00
C LEU A 125 5.35 6.10 -4.38
N ILE A 126 4.88 7.35 -4.41
CA ILE A 126 5.72 8.52 -4.70
C ILE A 126 6.26 9.14 -3.41
N LEU A 127 5.40 9.32 -2.42
CA LEU A 127 5.67 10.03 -1.18
C LEU A 127 6.70 9.31 -0.34
N VAL A 128 6.65 7.98 -0.23
CA VAL A 128 7.59 7.21 0.60
C VAL A 128 9.03 7.33 0.09
N PRO A 129 9.36 7.05 -1.20
CA PRO A 129 10.73 7.22 -1.69
C PRO A 129 11.18 8.68 -1.64
N CYS A 130 10.30 9.64 -1.97
CA CYS A 130 10.63 11.06 -1.83
C CYS A 130 10.93 11.47 -0.39
N MET A 131 10.15 11.00 0.59
CA MET A 131 10.35 11.29 2.01
C MET A 131 11.64 10.67 2.52
N TYR A 132 11.99 9.47 2.06
CA TYR A 132 13.24 8.81 2.41
C TYR A 132 14.45 9.64 1.95
N LEU A 133 14.48 10.03 0.66
CA LEU A 133 15.54 10.85 0.08
C LEU A 133 15.60 12.26 0.70
N LEU A 134 14.46 12.83 1.09
CA LEU A 134 14.43 14.11 1.78
C LEU A 134 15.02 14.00 3.18
N ARG A 135 14.72 12.92 3.91
CA ARG A 135 15.26 12.68 5.26
C ARG A 135 16.78 12.53 5.23
N THR A 136 17.33 11.82 4.25
CA THR A 136 18.79 11.67 4.11
C THR A 136 19.45 13.00 3.78
N ARG A 137 18.93 13.76 2.81
CA ARG A 137 19.45 15.11 2.49
C ARG A 137 19.35 16.11 3.64
N LEU A 138 18.27 16.06 4.41
CA LEU A 138 18.12 16.89 5.62
C LEU A 138 19.17 16.51 6.66
N LYS A 139 19.38 15.22 6.90
CA LYS A 139 20.41 14.74 7.84
C LYS A 139 21.80 15.20 7.43
N ASP A 140 22.14 15.18 6.14
CA ASP A 140 23.44 15.64 5.64
C ASP A 140 23.63 17.16 5.84
N ARG A 141 22.57 17.95 5.62
CA ARG A 141 22.59 19.40 5.87
C ARG A 141 22.76 19.74 7.36
N PHE A 142 22.11 18.99 8.24
CA PHE A 142 22.17 19.23 9.69
C PHE A 142 23.43 18.65 10.33
N ALA A 143 23.97 17.54 9.81
CA ALA A 143 25.15 16.88 10.37
C ALA A 143 26.48 17.45 9.81
N GLY A 144 26.46 18.32 8.81
CA GLY A 144 27.66 18.96 8.24
C GLY A 144 28.66 17.98 7.61
N ARG A 145 28.30 16.70 7.50
CA ARG A 145 29.12 15.67 6.83
C ARG A 145 28.66 15.59 5.39
N LYS A 146 29.58 15.87 4.45
CA LYS A 146 29.47 15.37 3.08
C LYS A 146 29.48 13.85 3.19
N HIS A 147 28.35 13.19 2.94
CA HIS A 147 28.33 11.75 2.90
C HIS A 147 29.04 11.33 1.62
N ASP A 148 30.14 10.61 1.78
CA ASP A 148 30.80 9.88 0.72
C ASP A 148 29.73 9.10 -0.04
N GLU A 149 29.68 9.34 -1.34
CA GLU A 149 28.95 8.53 -2.29
C GLU A 149 29.39 7.08 -2.04
N TYR A 150 28.56 6.30 -1.34
CA TYR A 150 28.77 4.87 -1.20
C TYR A 150 28.78 4.32 -2.62
N ALA A 151 29.98 4.15 -3.16
CA ALA A 151 30.21 3.60 -4.47
C ALA A 151 29.50 2.25 -4.51
N PRO A 152 28.75 1.96 -5.59
CA PRO A 152 28.06 0.69 -5.69
C PRO A 152 29.09 -0.42 -5.53
N VAL A 153 28.95 -1.22 -4.46
CA VAL A 153 29.81 -2.39 -4.24
C VAL A 153 29.61 -3.28 -5.45
N THR A 154 30.64 -3.39 -6.28
CA THR A 154 30.56 -4.11 -7.54
C THR A 154 30.30 -5.59 -7.25
N LYS A 155 29.66 -6.31 -8.19
CA LYS A 155 29.44 -7.77 -8.03
C LYS A 155 30.74 -8.52 -7.72
N GLU A 156 31.88 -7.97 -8.15
CA GLU A 156 33.23 -8.45 -7.85
C GLU A 156 33.60 -8.28 -6.37
N GLU A 157 33.28 -7.16 -5.72
CA GLU A 157 33.54 -6.94 -4.30
C GLU A 157 32.66 -7.81 -3.39
N ILE A 158 31.39 -8.04 -3.77
CA ILE A 158 30.50 -8.99 -3.07
C ILE A 158 31.03 -10.43 -3.19
N ALA A 159 31.55 -10.80 -4.37
CA ALA A 159 32.18 -12.11 -4.57
C ALA A 159 33.45 -12.27 -3.73
N LEU A 160 34.27 -11.22 -3.59
CA LEU A 160 35.48 -11.23 -2.77
C LEU A 160 35.17 -11.28 -1.26
N LEU A 161 34.12 -10.60 -0.80
CA LEU A 161 33.67 -10.65 0.59
C LEU A 161 33.15 -12.05 0.96
N ASN A 162 32.35 -12.67 0.07
CA ASN A 162 31.90 -14.05 0.26
C ASN A 162 33.06 -15.05 0.25
N HIS A 163 34.11 -14.83 -0.56
CA HIS A 163 35.27 -15.71 -0.59
C HIS A 163 36.12 -15.61 0.69
N LYS A 164 36.26 -14.42 1.26
CA LYS A 164 36.96 -14.21 2.55
C LYS A 164 36.22 -14.85 3.73
N GLN A 165 34.89 -14.85 3.72
CA GLN A 165 34.10 -15.49 4.78
C GLN A 165 34.11 -17.03 4.75
N LEU A 166 34.68 -17.63 3.70
CA LEU A 166 34.83 -19.09 3.56
C LEU A 166 36.23 -19.59 3.94
N GLU A 167 37.19 -18.70 4.16
CA GLU A 167 38.58 -19.03 4.54
C GLU A 167 38.86 -18.90 6.05
N ASP A 168 37.92 -18.33 6.83
CA ASP A 168 37.91 -18.28 8.30
C ASP A 168 36.96 -19.34 8.90
#